data_AF-T1BHU6-F1
#
_entry.id   AF-T1BHU6-F1
#
_cell.length_a   1.000
_cell.length_b   1.000
_cell.length_c   1.000
_cell.angle_alpha   90.00
_cell.angle_beta   90.00
_cell.angle_gamma   90.00
#
_symmetry.space_group_name_H-M   'P 1'
#
loop_
_entity.id
_entity.type
_entity.pdbx_description
1 polymer ?
#
loop_
_entity_poly.entity_id
_entity_poly.type
_entity_poly.pdbx_seq_one_letter_code
_entity_poly.pdbx_strand_id
1 'polypeptide(L)'
;AFGSTGCATVGAGATGNANVPVWYPQDMAMYLERIDTRSKDGRIALQWHPTKSVMVTLDDNYSSWDQHINRFQRSTWFGAFPDATLDGNGTITNFNYTGPTDFNSFVADQYIVTNTVGLNVLWNVNADWTLEVDADQSKSQFNPNGTYSDVDSDVGFGNGANNYTGGLVLN
;
A
#
# COMPACT_ATOMS: atom_id res chain seq x y z
N ALA A 1 9.80 -8.49 34.97
CA ALA A 1 8.93 -7.95 33.90
C ALA A 1 9.61 -8.25 32.58
N PHE A 2 8.91 -8.89 31.64
CA PHE A 2 9.43 -9.14 30.30
C PHE A 2 9.55 -7.78 29.59
N GLY A 3 10.77 -7.38 29.23
CA GLY A 3 11.04 -6.08 28.63
C GLY A 3 10.72 -6.11 27.13
N SER A 4 9.70 -5.38 26.69
CA SER A 4 9.56 -4.96 25.30
C SER A 4 9.75 -3.45 25.21
N THR A 5 10.77 -3.01 24.46
CA THR A 5 10.83 -1.64 23.97
C THR A 5 9.89 -1.55 22.77
N GLY A 6 8.59 -1.37 23.03
CA GLY A 6 7.59 -1.15 21.99
C GLY A 6 6.37 -2.06 22.09
N CYS A 7 5.33 -1.55 22.75
CA CYS A 7 3.91 -1.82 22.50
C CYS A 7 3.36 -3.27 22.52
N ALA A 8 3.74 -4.09 23.50
CA ALA A 8 2.79 -4.91 24.29
C ALA A 8 3.56 -5.49 25.48
N THR A 9 3.06 -5.27 26.68
CA THR A 9 3.55 -5.98 27.86
C THR A 9 2.83 -7.32 27.93
N VAL A 10 3.56 -8.43 27.94
CA VAL A 10 2.97 -9.68 28.46
C VAL A 10 2.55 -9.41 29.91
N GLY A 11 1.28 -9.66 30.19
CA GLY A 11 0.63 -9.24 31.44
C GLY A 11 1.12 -10.05 32.64
N ALA A 12 0.47 -9.85 33.79
CA ALA A 12 0.69 -10.72 34.93
C ALA A 12 0.43 -12.20 34.55
N GLY A 13 1.19 -13.12 35.16
CA GLY A 13 1.02 -14.56 34.96
C GLY A 13 1.67 -15.15 33.70
N ALA A 14 2.26 -14.33 32.83
CA ALA A 14 2.99 -14.84 31.67
C ALA A 14 4.22 -15.68 32.08
N THR A 15 4.48 -16.77 31.35
CA THR A 15 5.59 -17.70 31.61
C THR A 15 6.53 -17.77 30.42
N GLY A 16 7.85 -17.78 30.68
CA GLY A 16 8.88 -17.77 29.64
C GLY A 16 10.25 -17.34 30.17
N ASN A 17 11.21 -17.13 29.26
CA ASN A 17 12.53 -16.62 29.61
C ASN A 17 12.53 -15.08 29.56
N ALA A 18 12.70 -14.42 30.71
CA ALA A 18 12.69 -12.96 30.81
C ALA A 18 13.93 -12.27 30.18
N ASN A 19 14.95 -13.04 29.81
CA ASN A 19 16.18 -12.53 29.20
C ASN A 19 16.14 -12.48 27.67
N VAL A 20 15.06 -12.96 27.04
CA VAL A 20 14.88 -12.88 25.59
C VAL A 20 13.77 -11.88 25.24
N PRO A 21 13.90 -11.13 24.13
CA PRO A 21 12.83 -10.27 23.64
C PRO A 21 11.54 -11.06 23.36
N VAL A 22 10.39 -10.42 23.58
CA VAL A 22 9.09 -11.02 23.31
C VAL A 22 8.61 -10.68 21.90
N TRP A 23 8.13 -11.70 21.18
CA TRP A 23 7.52 -11.58 19.85
C TRP A 23 6.06 -12.03 19.90
N TYR A 24 5.15 -11.19 19.41
CA TYR A 24 3.71 -11.39 19.50
C TYR A 24 3.00 -10.80 18.27
N PRO A 25 1.81 -11.32 17.90
CA PRO A 25 0.97 -10.69 16.88
C PRO A 25 0.40 -9.37 17.40
N GLN A 26 0.48 -8.29 16.61
CA GLN A 26 -0.11 -6.99 16.99
C GLN A 26 -1.61 -6.91 16.67
N ASP A 27 -2.01 -7.54 15.57
CA ASP A 27 -3.38 -7.59 15.11
C ASP A 27 -3.66 -8.91 14.39
N MET A 28 -4.94 -9.23 14.28
CA MET A 28 -5.43 -10.29 13.41
C MET A 28 -6.67 -9.77 12.72
N ALA A 29 -6.74 -9.91 11.39
CA ALA A 29 -7.89 -9.47 10.63
C ALA A 29 -8.30 -10.46 9.54
N MET A 30 -9.60 -10.43 9.22
CA MET A 30 -10.21 -11.15 8.11
C MET A 30 -10.92 -10.14 7.22
N TYR A 31 -10.69 -10.23 5.92
CA TYR A 31 -11.19 -9.25 4.93
C TYR A 31 -12.16 -9.92 3.95
N LEU A 32 -13.28 -9.25 3.71
CA LEU A 32 -14.08 -9.42 2.50
C LEU A 32 -13.83 -8.18 1.64
N GLU A 33 -13.03 -8.33 0.60
CA GLU A 33 -12.54 -7.22 -0.22
C GLU A 33 -12.95 -7.42 -1.69
N ARG A 34 -13.40 -6.33 -2.31
CA ARG A 34 -13.57 -6.21 -3.75
C ARG A 34 -12.64 -5.11 -4.24
N ILE A 35 -11.87 -5.45 -5.27
CA ILE A 35 -10.99 -4.51 -5.97
C ILE A 35 -11.48 -4.45 -7.42
N ASP A 36 -11.87 -3.25 -7.84
CA ASP A 36 -12.23 -2.96 -9.23
C ASP A 36 -11.14 -2.06 -9.81
N THR A 37 -10.41 -2.58 -10.81
CA THR A 37 -9.32 -1.87 -11.46
C THR A 37 -9.66 -1.58 -12.91
N ARG A 38 -9.36 -0.35 -13.36
CA ARG A 38 -9.47 0.08 -14.74
C ARG A 38 -8.18 0.75 -15.20
N SER A 39 -7.63 0.26 -16.29
CA SER A 39 -6.47 0.86 -16.95
C SER A 39 -6.86 1.44 -18.30
N LYS A 40 -6.25 2.58 -18.66
CA LYS A 40 -6.39 3.19 -19.98
C LYS A 40 -5.01 3.62 -20.43
N ASP A 41 -4.59 3.08 -21.56
CA ASP A 41 -3.30 3.37 -22.17
C ASP A 41 -3.51 3.90 -23.59
N GLY A 42 -2.67 4.85 -23.98
CA GLY A 42 -2.70 5.47 -25.28
C GLY A 42 -1.32 5.92 -25.71
N ARG A 43 -1.02 5.78 -27.00
CA ARG A 43 0.21 6.27 -27.60
C ARG A 43 -0.11 6.99 -28.89
N ILE A 44 0.54 8.13 -29.09
CA ILE A 44 0.66 8.77 -30.39
C ILE A 44 2.14 8.92 -30.73
N ALA A 45 2.48 8.69 -31.99
CA ALA A 45 3.84 8.85 -32.49
C ALA A 45 3.81 9.50 -33.87
N LEU A 46 4.68 10.48 -34.08
CA LEU A 46 4.94 11.13 -35.35
C LEU A 46 6.38 10.85 -35.75
N GLN A 47 6.56 10.21 -36.90
CA GLN A 47 7.87 9.97 -37.49
C GLN A 47 8.05 10.83 -38.74
N TRP A 48 9.18 11.52 -38.81
CA TRP A 48 9.49 12.43 -39.90
C TRP A 48 10.95 12.30 -40.33
N HIS A 49 11.16 12.26 -41.64
CA HIS A 49 12.47 12.33 -42.27
C HIS A 49 12.71 13.75 -42.81
N PRO A 50 13.32 14.67 -42.02
CA PRO A 50 13.71 15.99 -42.52
C PRO A 50 14.71 15.89 -43.68
N THR A 51 15.53 14.85 -43.68
CA THR A 51 16.45 14.49 -44.77
C THR A 51 16.48 12.97 -44.95
N LYS A 52 17.18 12.48 -45.97
CA LYS A 52 17.35 11.02 -46.17
C LYS A 52 18.19 10.35 -45.08
N SER A 53 19.04 11.10 -44.37
CA SER A 53 19.97 10.57 -43.38
C SER A 53 19.51 10.74 -41.94
N VAL A 54 18.44 11.53 -41.69
CA VAL A 54 17.94 11.81 -40.34
C VAL A 54 16.47 11.38 -40.24
N MET A 55 16.13 10.65 -39.19
CA MET A 55 14.76 10.34 -38.78
C MET A 55 14.53 10.93 -37.39
N VAL A 56 13.45 11.68 -37.24
CA VAL A 56 13.01 12.23 -35.95
C VAL A 56 11.68 11.56 -35.61
N THR A 57 11.57 11.04 -34.39
CA THR A 57 10.31 10.55 -33.83
C THR A 57 9.96 11.39 -32.61
N LEU A 58 8.76 11.97 -32.61
CA LEU A 58 8.15 12.59 -31.43
C LEU A 58 7.00 11.68 -31.00
N ASP A 59 6.98 11.26 -29.74
CA ASP A 59 5.91 10.43 -29.20
C ASP A 59 5.42 10.91 -27.84
N ASP A 60 4.16 10.58 -27.55
CA ASP A 60 3.50 10.86 -26.28
C ASP A 60 2.77 9.60 -25.82
N ASN A 61 3.17 9.09 -24.66
CA ASN A 61 2.67 7.87 -24.05
C ASN A 61 1.88 8.23 -22.80
N TYR A 62 0.56 8.03 -22.87
CA TYR A 62 -0.36 8.23 -21.78
C TYR A 62 -0.74 6.89 -21.15
N SER A 63 -0.76 6.85 -19.83
CA SER A 63 -1.37 5.76 -19.06
C SER A 63 -2.15 6.32 -17.89
N SER A 64 -3.24 5.63 -17.55
CA SER A 64 -3.92 5.82 -16.28
C SER A 64 -4.30 4.49 -15.68
N TRP A 65 -4.27 4.46 -14.35
CA TRP A 65 -4.65 3.32 -13.55
C TRP A 65 -5.56 3.82 -12.44
N ASP A 66 -6.79 3.31 -12.43
CA ASP A 66 -7.87 3.69 -11.53
C ASP A 66 -8.29 2.45 -10.76
N GLN A 67 -8.18 2.47 -9.44
CA GLN A 67 -8.51 1.35 -8.58
C GLN A 67 -9.48 1.81 -7.49
N HIS A 68 -10.59 1.10 -7.39
CA HIS A 68 -11.58 1.23 -6.33
C HIS A 68 -11.56 -0.02 -5.46
N ILE A 69 -11.37 0.17 -4.16
CA ILE A 69 -11.38 -0.89 -3.16
C ILE A 69 -12.59 -0.69 -2.26
N ASN A 70 -13.37 -1.74 -2.06
CA ASN A 70 -14.39 -1.81 -1.02
C ASN A 70 -14.14 -3.03 -0.15
N ARG A 71 -13.89 -2.81 1.14
CA ARG A 71 -13.53 -3.85 2.09
C ARG A 71 -14.40 -3.78 3.33
N PHE A 72 -14.91 -4.93 3.73
CA PHE A 72 -15.40 -5.17 5.08
C PHE A 72 -14.37 -6.00 5.82
N GLN A 73 -14.01 -5.56 7.02
CA GLN A 73 -13.03 -6.24 7.84
C GLN A 73 -13.59 -6.59 9.22
N ARG A 74 -13.21 -7.77 9.70
CA ARG A 74 -13.30 -8.14 11.11
C ARG A 74 -11.88 -8.22 11.63
N SER A 75 -11.51 -7.38 12.59
CA SER A 75 -10.16 -7.31 13.12
C SER A 75 -10.13 -7.43 14.64
N THR A 76 -8.96 -7.66 15.19
CA THR A 76 -8.70 -7.70 16.63
C THR A 76 -7.32 -7.13 16.83
N TRP A 77 -7.25 -5.95 17.45
CA TRP A 77 -6.00 -5.37 17.92
C TRP A 77 -5.64 -5.95 19.29
N PHE A 78 -4.44 -6.50 19.41
CA PHE A 78 -3.96 -7.09 20.65
C PHE A 78 -3.22 -6.04 21.48
N GLY A 79 -3.79 -5.66 22.63
CA GLY A 79 -3.16 -4.68 23.54
C GLY A 79 -2.29 -5.29 24.64
N ALA A 80 -2.64 -6.48 25.14
CA ALA A 80 -1.93 -7.18 26.20
C ALA A 80 -2.20 -8.68 26.17
N PHE A 81 -1.26 -9.46 26.69
CA PHE A 81 -1.32 -10.92 26.74
C PHE A 81 -1.10 -11.41 28.18
N PRO A 82 -2.10 -11.30 29.08
CA PRO A 82 -2.02 -11.92 30.40
C PRO A 82 -1.95 -13.45 30.27
N ASP A 83 -1.26 -14.10 31.20
CA ASP A 83 -1.15 -15.56 31.29
C ASP A 83 -0.63 -16.27 30.02
N ALA A 84 0.06 -15.53 29.13
CA ALA A 84 0.62 -16.10 27.92
C ALA A 84 1.79 -17.05 28.21
N THR A 85 1.91 -18.10 27.41
CA THR A 85 3.07 -19.00 27.41
C THR A 85 3.98 -18.62 26.26
N LEU A 86 5.26 -18.39 26.56
CA LEU A 86 6.29 -18.11 25.58
C LEU A 86 7.23 -19.31 25.47
N ASP A 87 7.73 -19.57 24.26
CA ASP A 87 8.82 -20.51 24.05
C ASP A 87 10.18 -19.96 24.52
N GLY A 88 11.24 -20.76 24.38
CA GLY A 88 12.60 -20.36 24.78
C GLY A 88 13.17 -19.16 24.01
N ASN A 89 12.59 -18.81 22.86
CA ASN A 89 13.01 -17.70 22.00
C ASN A 89 12.14 -16.44 22.19
N GLY A 90 11.13 -16.50 23.07
CA GLY A 90 10.24 -15.38 23.38
C GLY A 90 9.02 -15.26 22.47
N THR A 91 8.72 -16.27 21.65
CA THR A 91 7.50 -16.32 20.84
C THR A 91 6.33 -16.82 21.68
N ILE A 92 5.20 -16.11 21.65
CA ILE A 92 3.96 -16.59 22.30
C ILE A 92 3.45 -17.85 21.58
N THR A 93 3.31 -18.96 22.31
CA THR A 93 2.78 -20.23 21.80
C THR A 93 1.38 -20.54 22.27
N ASN A 94 0.92 -19.89 23.35
CA ASN A 94 -0.43 -20.04 23.87
C ASN A 94 -0.86 -18.76 24.60
N PHE A 95 -2.07 -18.29 24.35
CA PHE A 95 -2.68 -17.16 25.02
C PHE A 95 -4.21 -17.25 24.91
N ASN A 96 -4.92 -16.59 25.82
CA ASN A 96 -6.35 -16.36 25.70
C ASN A 96 -6.58 -14.85 25.64
N TYR A 97 -7.25 -14.38 24.60
CA TYR A 97 -7.55 -12.97 24.42
C TYR A 97 -9.05 -12.72 24.54
N THR A 98 -9.43 -11.85 25.48
CA THR A 98 -10.83 -11.49 25.75
C THR A 98 -11.12 -10.01 25.43
N GLY A 99 -10.25 -9.36 24.66
CA GLY A 99 -10.44 -7.97 24.25
C GLY A 99 -11.46 -7.79 23.13
N PRO A 100 -11.71 -6.54 22.70
CA PRO A 100 -12.70 -6.25 21.68
C PRO A 100 -12.32 -6.84 20.32
N THR A 101 -13.35 -7.13 19.53
CA THR A 101 -13.26 -7.37 18.09
C THR A 101 -13.80 -6.14 17.38
N ASP A 102 -13.09 -5.70 16.35
CA ASP A 102 -13.43 -4.53 15.56
C ASP A 102 -14.06 -4.96 14.23
N PHE A 103 -15.05 -4.20 13.77
CA PHE A 103 -15.68 -4.36 12.47
C PHE A 103 -15.53 -3.06 11.72
N ASN A 104 -14.82 -3.09 10.60
CA ASN A 104 -14.60 -1.89 9.81
C ASN A 104 -15.17 -2.00 8.41
N SER A 105 -15.59 -0.85 7.89
CA SER A 105 -15.92 -0.63 6.49
C SER A 105 -14.89 0.33 5.92
N PHE A 106 -14.20 -0.10 4.87
CA PHE A 106 -13.12 0.62 4.24
C PHE A 106 -13.43 0.81 2.76
N VAL A 107 -13.29 2.04 2.27
CA VAL A 107 -13.28 2.34 0.84
C VAL A 107 -12.00 3.09 0.51
N ALA A 108 -11.35 2.73 -0.59
CA ALA A 108 -10.14 3.42 -1.03
C ALA A 108 -10.10 3.53 -2.53
N ASP A 109 -9.68 4.70 -2.99
CA ASP A 109 -9.62 5.02 -4.40
C ASP A 109 -8.21 5.53 -4.74
N GLN A 110 -7.65 4.98 -5.81
CA GLN A 110 -6.32 5.32 -6.29
C GLN A 110 -6.38 5.57 -7.78
N TYR A 111 -6.11 6.80 -8.17
CA TYR A 111 -6.04 7.21 -9.56
C TYR A 111 -4.65 7.74 -9.89
N ILE A 112 -3.89 6.95 -10.65
CA ILE A 112 -2.55 7.31 -11.11
C ILE A 112 -2.66 7.67 -12.58
N VAL A 113 -2.12 8.83 -12.95
CA VAL A 113 -1.99 9.25 -14.35
C VAL A 113 -0.53 9.50 -14.64
N THR A 114 -0.02 8.89 -15.71
CA THR A 114 1.35 9.08 -16.16
C THR A 114 1.34 9.50 -17.63
N ASN A 115 2.08 10.56 -17.93
CA ASN A 115 2.31 10.99 -19.31
C ASN A 115 3.81 11.09 -19.55
N THR A 116 4.29 10.51 -20.67
CA THR A 116 5.69 10.51 -21.06
C THR A 116 5.83 11.00 -22.49
N VAL A 117 6.42 12.18 -22.65
CA VAL A 117 6.75 12.75 -23.96
C VAL A 117 8.20 12.41 -24.30
N GLY A 118 8.43 11.86 -25.48
CA GLY A 118 9.74 11.41 -25.94
C GLY A 118 10.15 12.02 -27.28
N LEU A 119 11.45 12.27 -27.45
CA LEU A 119 12.07 12.68 -28.70
C LEU A 119 13.24 11.74 -29.02
N ASN A 120 13.12 11.06 -30.16
CA ASN A 120 14.12 10.15 -30.67
C ASN A 120 14.68 10.67 -32.00
N VAL A 121 16.00 10.71 -32.15
CA VAL A 121 16.69 11.12 -33.38
C VAL A 121 17.67 10.04 -33.81
N LEU A 122 17.41 9.45 -34.97
CA LEU A 122 18.33 8.53 -35.65
C LEU A 122 19.03 9.27 -36.78
N TRP A 123 20.36 9.28 -36.78
CA TRP A 123 21.17 9.95 -37.79
C TRP A 123 22.22 9.01 -38.38
N ASN A 124 22.08 8.71 -39.67
CA ASN A 124 23.10 8.06 -40.48
C ASN A 124 24.13 9.10 -40.90
N VAL A 125 25.22 9.21 -40.12
CA VAL A 125 26.28 10.21 -40.35
C VAL A 125 26.99 9.92 -41.68
N ASN A 126 27.30 8.65 -41.94
CA ASN A 126 27.86 8.14 -43.20
C ASN A 126 27.58 6.62 -43.33
N ALA A 127 28.25 5.94 -44.26
CA ALA A 127 28.04 4.51 -44.52
C ALA A 127 28.45 3.59 -43.35
N ASP A 128 29.34 4.05 -42.48
CA ASP A 128 29.94 3.25 -41.41
C ASP A 128 29.45 3.68 -40.02
N TRP A 129 28.78 4.83 -39.92
CA TRP A 129 28.39 5.45 -38.64
C TRP A 129 26.92 5.87 -38.60
N THR A 130 26.22 5.35 -37.60
CA THR A 130 24.88 5.76 -37.20
C THR A 130 24.92 6.23 -35.75
N LEU A 131 24.27 7.36 -35.46
CA LEU A 131 24.09 7.92 -34.13
C LEU A 131 22.61 7.91 -33.77
N GLU A 132 22.30 7.59 -32.51
CA GLU A 132 20.97 7.70 -31.94
C GLU A 132 21.01 8.59 -30.70
N VAL A 133 20.05 9.50 -30.58
CA VAL A 133 19.83 10.31 -29.39
C VAL A 133 18.37 10.16 -29.00
N ASP A 134 18.13 9.72 -27.77
CA ASP A 134 16.80 9.60 -27.17
C ASP A 134 16.76 10.44 -25.89
N ALA A 135 15.67 11.17 -25.71
CA ALA A 135 15.37 11.92 -24.51
C ALA A 135 13.87 11.93 -24.28
N ASP A 136 13.46 11.61 -23.06
CA ASP A 136 12.08 11.65 -22.62
C ASP A 136 11.91 12.44 -21.32
N GLN A 137 10.67 12.88 -21.09
CA GLN A 137 10.23 13.42 -19.81
C GLN A 137 8.92 12.78 -19.42
N SER A 138 8.94 12.10 -18.27
CA SER A 138 7.75 11.51 -17.66
C SER A 138 7.25 12.31 -16.46
N LYS A 139 5.93 12.44 -16.35
CA LYS A 139 5.25 12.95 -15.16
C LYS A 139 4.18 11.97 -14.72
N SER A 140 4.29 11.49 -13.49
CA SER A 140 3.25 10.68 -12.83
C SER A 140 2.61 11.47 -11.70
N GLN A 141 1.30 11.35 -11.55
CA GLN A 141 0.52 12.05 -10.53
C GLN A 141 -0.42 11.07 -9.84
N PHE A 142 -0.41 11.09 -8.50
CA PHE A 142 -1.34 10.36 -7.66
C PHE A 142 -2.55 11.24 -7.32
N ASN A 143 -3.76 10.72 -7.53
CA ASN A 143 -5.06 11.37 -7.35
C ASN A 143 -5.15 12.79 -7.94
N PRO A 144 -4.71 13.04 -9.20
CA PRO A 144 -4.76 14.37 -9.82
C PRO A 144 -6.21 14.88 -10.06
N ASN A 145 -7.21 14.00 -9.94
CA ASN A 145 -8.63 14.34 -10.01
C ASN A 145 -9.24 14.73 -8.64
N GLY A 146 -8.44 14.77 -7.57
CA GLY A 146 -8.91 15.10 -6.22
C GLY A 146 -9.72 13.99 -5.53
N THR A 147 -9.57 12.75 -5.98
CA THR A 147 -10.16 11.57 -5.32
C THR A 147 -9.60 11.38 -3.90
N TYR A 148 -10.45 10.97 -2.95
CA TYR A 148 -10.02 10.60 -1.60
C TYR A 148 -9.18 9.33 -1.66
N SER A 149 -8.13 9.24 -0.84
CA SER A 149 -7.25 8.06 -0.89
C SER A 149 -7.91 6.87 -0.20
N ASP A 150 -8.48 7.10 0.97
CA ASP A 150 -9.21 6.11 1.75
C ASP A 150 -10.16 6.74 2.77
N VAL A 151 -11.20 5.99 3.12
CA VAL A 151 -12.09 6.26 4.25
C VAL A 151 -12.27 4.94 4.99
N ASP A 152 -11.98 4.96 6.29
CA ASP A 152 -12.18 3.82 7.18
C ASP A 152 -13.16 4.21 8.30
N SER A 153 -14.08 3.31 8.58
CA SER A 153 -15.07 3.43 9.64
C SER A 153 -15.02 2.18 10.50
N ASP A 154 -14.69 2.35 11.78
CA ASP A 154 -14.49 1.26 12.74
C ASP A 154 -15.60 1.23 13.81
N VAL A 155 -16.08 0.03 14.13
CA VAL A 155 -16.99 -0.25 15.25
C VAL A 155 -16.49 -1.45 16.05
N GLY A 156 -16.07 -1.21 17.29
CA GLY A 156 -15.67 -2.26 18.25
C GLY A 156 -16.84 -2.93 18.97
N PHE A 157 -16.73 -4.25 19.20
CA PHE A 157 -17.66 -5.09 19.93
C PHE A 157 -16.91 -5.96 20.96
N GLY A 158 -17.25 -5.88 22.25
CA GLY A 158 -16.55 -6.62 23.31
C GLY A 158 -16.83 -6.15 24.74
N ASN A 159 -16.27 -6.85 25.74
CA ASN A 159 -16.63 -6.68 27.15
C ASN A 159 -16.03 -5.41 27.79
N GLY A 160 -16.93 -4.52 28.20
CA GLY A 160 -16.65 -3.15 28.63
C GLY A 160 -16.95 -2.20 27.48
N ALA A 161 -17.82 -1.21 27.70
CA ALA A 161 -18.02 -0.14 26.75
C ALA A 161 -16.65 0.45 26.42
N ASN A 162 -16.09 0.09 25.26
CA ASN A 162 -15.12 0.94 24.62
C ASN A 162 -15.81 2.31 24.63
N ASN A 163 -15.25 3.28 25.36
CA ASN A 163 -15.69 4.67 25.31
C ASN A 163 -15.44 5.29 23.91
N TYR A 164 -15.55 4.46 22.87
CA TYR A 164 -15.54 4.81 21.46
C TYR A 164 -16.90 5.43 21.16
N THR A 165 -16.92 6.75 21.25
CA THR A 165 -17.84 7.53 20.45
C THR A 165 -17.37 7.37 19.01
N GLY A 166 -18.02 6.50 18.23
CA GLY A 166 -17.66 6.25 16.83
C GLY A 166 -17.40 7.56 16.08
N GLY A 167 -16.29 7.61 15.36
CA GLY A 167 -15.86 8.76 14.59
C GLY A 167 -15.53 8.35 13.17
N LEU A 168 -16.02 9.12 12.20
CA LEU A 168 -15.58 9.07 10.82
C LEU A 168 -14.20 9.72 10.73
N VAL A 169 -13.17 8.97 10.32
CA VAL A 169 -11.87 9.54 9.96
C VAL A 169 -11.84 9.68 8.45
N LEU A 170 -11.72 10.92 7.98
CA LEU A 170 -11.49 11.24 6.57
C LEU A 170 -10.03 11.64 6.43
N ASN A 171 -9.26 10.92 5.60
CA ASN A 171 -7.89 11.28 5.23
C ASN A 171 -7.81 11.72 3.76
#